data_AF-A0A971DX46-F1
#
_entry.id   AF-A0A971DX46-F1
#
_cell.length_a   1.000
_cell.length_b   1.000
_cell.length_c   1.000
_cell.angle_alpha   90.00
_cell.angle_beta   90.00
_cell.angle_gamma   90.00
#
_symmetry.space_group_name_H-M   'P 1'
#
loop_
_entity.id
_entity.type
_entity.pdbx_description
1 polymer ?
#
loop_
_entity_poly.entity_id
_entity_poly.type
_entity_poly.pdbx_seq_one_letter_code
_entity_poly.pdbx_strand_id
1 'polypeptide(L)'
;QYRYSTDNGNNWSAWSTSVPNFAAVVGTNIIQSRRTADGTGCSTSASNQVSWNVVPQPTAPTINTKTPNLTSVCQGNGVSATFNAGSGGVGCSDDYILIIDGGVPVAYTPSSTVGTTATSSIVIQGRRANCTSGAGCTSTAYSTLVSWNINSPTVTISTDYAEDCPELDPAQGFNPQSGNYDAGSTKLVFEVSLSGTTSAIWSFNYAIGGTGVSVRTSGVPSPNYPQSDSVSNTTSNPVVLTFYINNNPPVELYPSLTISNITDANGCSATNVSSSVTIKAMPDVGDYE
;
A
#
# COMPACT_ATOMS: atom_id res chain seq x y z
N GLN A 1 -9.70 59.19 28.70
CA GLN A 1 -10.73 58.19 28.34
C GLN A 1 -10.24 57.37 27.17
N TYR A 2 -10.62 56.11 27.13
CA TYR A 2 -10.26 55.14 26.10
C TYR A 2 -11.49 54.42 25.58
N ARG A 3 -11.46 53.98 24.32
CA ARG A 3 -12.43 53.04 23.75
C ARG A 3 -11.72 52.17 22.73
N TYR A 4 -12.30 51.02 22.39
CA TYR A 4 -11.73 50.12 21.40
C TYR A 4 -12.75 49.72 20.33
N SER A 5 -12.24 49.24 19.22
CA SER A 5 -12.98 48.62 18.11
C SER A 5 -12.21 47.39 17.64
N THR A 6 -12.91 46.30 17.36
CA THR A 6 -12.36 45.05 16.80
C THR A 6 -12.75 44.86 15.33
N ASP A 7 -13.36 45.87 14.72
CA ASP A 7 -13.99 45.80 13.40
C ASP A 7 -13.66 47.03 12.55
N ASN A 8 -12.41 47.48 12.63
CA ASN A 8 -11.86 48.61 11.87
C ASN A 8 -12.65 49.94 12.05
N GLY A 9 -13.19 50.16 13.25
CA GLY A 9 -13.86 51.40 13.62
C GLY A 9 -15.34 51.48 13.24
N ASN A 10 -15.95 50.39 12.80
CA ASN A 10 -17.39 50.33 12.53
C ASN A 10 -18.21 50.40 13.82
N ASN A 11 -17.83 49.60 14.83
CA ASN A 11 -18.42 49.62 16.15
C ASN A 11 -17.36 49.94 17.21
N TRP A 12 -17.79 50.68 18.23
CA TRP A 12 -16.92 51.11 19.32
C TRP A 12 -17.50 50.74 20.66
N SER A 13 -16.64 50.35 21.59
CA SER A 13 -16.99 50.29 22.99
C SER A 13 -17.39 51.69 23.51
N ALA A 14 -18.10 51.72 24.64
CA ALA A 14 -18.25 52.94 25.41
C ALA A 14 -16.88 53.51 25.82
N TRP A 15 -16.82 54.82 26.04
CA TRP A 15 -15.63 55.46 26.60
C TRP A 15 -15.45 55.07 28.06
N SER A 16 -14.23 54.66 28.43
CA SER A 16 -13.82 54.27 29.78
C SER A 16 -12.68 55.15 30.28
N THR A 17 -12.48 55.26 31.59
CA THR A 17 -11.31 55.93 32.19
C THR A 17 -10.07 55.03 32.24
N SER A 18 -10.27 53.70 32.19
CA SER A 18 -9.21 52.70 32.19
C SER A 18 -8.82 52.26 30.78
N VAL A 19 -7.58 51.81 30.61
CA VAL A 19 -7.12 51.22 29.34
C VAL A 19 -7.93 49.93 29.08
N PRO A 20 -8.49 49.73 27.87
CA PRO A 20 -9.30 48.55 27.58
C PRO A 20 -8.46 47.26 27.63
N ASN A 21 -9.06 46.20 28.20
CA ASN A 21 -8.57 44.83 28.09
C ASN A 21 -9.63 44.01 27.36
N PHE A 22 -9.28 43.47 26.19
CA PHE A 22 -10.19 42.68 25.36
C PHE A 22 -9.40 41.65 24.54
N ALA A 23 -10.08 40.56 24.16
CA ALA A 23 -9.51 39.61 23.22
C ALA A 23 -9.51 40.23 21.81
N ALA A 24 -8.34 40.35 21.20
CA ALA A 24 -8.24 40.82 19.83
C ALA A 24 -8.88 39.81 18.87
N VAL A 25 -9.49 40.31 17.79
CA VAL A 25 -10.16 39.50 16.77
C VAL A 25 -9.37 39.59 15.47
N VAL A 26 -9.44 38.55 14.62
CA VAL A 26 -8.85 38.59 13.27
C VAL A 26 -9.33 39.85 12.52
N GLY A 27 -8.38 40.57 11.92
CA GLY A 27 -8.58 41.86 11.29
C GLY A 27 -8.02 43.04 12.10
N THR A 28 -8.43 44.26 11.75
CA THR A 28 -7.93 45.48 12.36
C THR A 28 -8.60 45.75 13.69
N ASN A 29 -7.79 45.78 14.75
CA ASN A 29 -8.17 46.20 16.09
C ASN A 29 -7.62 47.60 16.34
N ILE A 30 -8.40 48.45 17.00
CA ILE A 30 -8.05 49.85 17.25
C ILE A 30 -8.35 50.19 18.71
N ILE A 31 -7.42 50.89 19.36
CA ILE A 31 -7.68 51.59 20.62
C ILE A 31 -7.57 53.09 20.36
N GLN A 32 -8.59 53.83 20.78
CA GLN A 32 -8.59 55.29 20.80
C GLN A 32 -8.41 55.84 22.20
N SER A 33 -7.72 56.97 22.31
CA SER A 33 -7.56 57.74 23.54
C SER A 33 -7.91 59.20 23.32
N ARG A 34 -8.55 59.82 24.32
CA ARG A 34 -8.82 61.27 24.38
C ARG A 34 -8.79 61.77 25.83
N ARG A 35 -8.64 63.08 26.03
CA ARG A 35 -8.79 63.73 27.35
C ARG A 35 -9.98 64.67 27.35
N THR A 36 -10.75 64.67 28.43
CA THR A 36 -11.81 65.65 28.68
C THR A 36 -11.41 66.41 29.94
N ALA A 37 -11.41 67.73 29.86
CA ALA A 37 -11.26 68.62 31.00
C ALA A 37 -12.57 69.40 31.19
N ASP A 38 -13.02 69.50 32.43
CA ASP A 38 -14.34 70.00 32.86
C ASP A 38 -14.29 71.42 33.45
N GLY A 39 -13.09 71.99 33.59
CA GLY A 39 -12.90 73.38 33.99
C GLY A 39 -13.46 74.38 32.97
N THR A 40 -13.86 75.56 33.43
CA THR A 40 -14.36 76.65 32.57
C THR A 40 -13.35 76.99 31.48
N GLY A 41 -13.79 76.96 30.22
CA GLY A 41 -12.92 77.21 29.05
C GLY A 41 -12.13 75.99 28.55
N CYS A 42 -12.26 74.82 29.19
CA CYS A 42 -11.66 73.57 28.72
C CYS A 42 -12.60 72.80 27.77
N SER A 43 -12.01 71.97 26.89
CA SER A 43 -12.74 71.13 25.95
C SER A 43 -12.21 69.69 25.93
N THR A 44 -12.89 68.81 25.18
CA THR A 44 -12.39 67.46 24.91
C THR A 44 -11.38 67.49 23.76
N SER A 45 -10.22 66.86 23.95
CA SER A 45 -9.19 66.76 22.92
C SER A 45 -9.66 65.93 21.72
N ALA A 46 -9.01 66.13 20.57
CA ALA A 46 -9.07 65.16 19.48
C ALA A 46 -8.62 63.77 19.97
N SER A 47 -9.10 62.72 19.31
CA SER A 47 -8.70 61.35 19.61
C SER A 47 -7.41 60.97 18.91
N ASN A 48 -6.50 60.34 19.63
CA ASN A 48 -5.38 59.60 19.05
C ASN A 48 -5.75 58.11 18.98
N GLN A 49 -5.12 57.37 18.08
CA GLN A 49 -5.37 55.93 17.96
C GLN A 49 -4.09 55.14 17.76
N VAL A 50 -4.12 53.90 18.24
CA VAL A 50 -3.18 52.84 17.86
C VAL A 50 -4.00 51.72 17.22
N SER A 51 -3.43 51.07 16.21
CA SER A 51 -4.06 49.94 15.55
C SER A 51 -3.05 48.83 15.30
N TRP A 52 -3.56 47.60 15.28
CA TRP A 52 -2.81 46.43 14.87
C TRP A 52 -3.73 45.48 14.10
N ASN A 53 -3.13 44.71 13.18
CA ASN A 53 -3.84 43.70 12.42
C ASN A 53 -3.53 42.31 13.00
N VAL A 54 -4.58 41.54 13.28
CA VAL A 54 -4.45 40.14 13.67
C VAL A 54 -4.73 39.27 12.45
N VAL A 55 -3.83 38.36 12.11
CA VAL A 55 -4.06 37.39 11.03
C VAL A 55 -4.67 36.09 11.58
N PRO A 56 -5.41 35.33 10.76
CA PRO A 56 -5.84 33.98 11.12
C PRO A 56 -4.65 33.08 11.48
N GLN A 57 -4.87 32.10 12.36
CA GLN A 57 -3.88 31.06 12.62
C GLN A 57 -3.64 30.20 11.35
N PRO A 58 -2.46 29.59 11.22
CA PRO A 58 -2.15 28.70 10.10
C PRO A 58 -3.18 27.56 9.96
N THR A 59 -3.59 27.30 8.72
CA THR A 59 -4.37 26.13 8.31
C THR A 59 -3.48 25.25 7.43
N ALA A 60 -3.53 23.94 7.64
CA ALA A 60 -2.65 22.98 6.99
C ALA A 60 -2.91 22.90 5.46
N PRO A 61 -1.91 22.51 4.66
CA PRO A 61 -2.11 22.22 3.24
C PRO A 61 -3.07 21.03 3.05
N THR A 62 -3.66 20.91 1.86
CA THR A 62 -4.54 19.79 1.48
C THR A 62 -4.07 19.11 0.20
N ILE A 63 -4.54 17.89 -0.05
CA ILE A 63 -4.26 17.18 -1.30
C ILE A 63 -4.89 17.91 -2.50
N ASN A 64 -4.10 18.10 -3.57
CA ASN A 64 -4.61 18.56 -4.87
C ASN A 64 -4.71 17.37 -5.85
N THR A 65 -3.62 16.64 -6.05
CA THR A 65 -3.62 15.47 -6.95
C THR A 65 -2.81 14.33 -6.36
N LYS A 66 -3.35 13.12 -6.45
CA LYS A 66 -2.71 11.85 -6.06
C LYS A 66 -2.50 11.00 -7.31
N THR A 67 -1.25 10.61 -7.60
CA THR A 67 -0.88 9.91 -8.82
C THR A 67 -0.06 8.65 -8.52
N PRO A 68 -0.53 7.44 -8.87
CA PRO A 68 -1.86 7.14 -9.36
C PRO A 68 -2.92 7.32 -8.26
N ASN A 69 -4.16 7.61 -8.65
CA ASN A 69 -5.26 7.74 -7.70
C ASN A 69 -5.84 6.36 -7.34
N LEU A 70 -4.99 5.51 -6.74
CA LEU A 70 -5.32 4.15 -6.30
C LEU A 70 -5.03 4.00 -4.81
N THR A 71 -5.66 3.00 -4.17
CA THR A 71 -5.42 2.63 -2.77
C THR A 71 -4.12 1.84 -2.62
N SER A 72 -3.85 0.93 -3.55
CA SER A 72 -2.63 0.13 -3.61
C SER A 72 -1.93 0.30 -4.96
N VAL A 73 -0.60 0.18 -4.97
CA VAL A 73 0.23 0.18 -6.17
C VAL A 73 1.18 -1.02 -6.14
N CYS A 74 1.55 -1.54 -7.30
CA CYS A 74 2.51 -2.64 -7.36
C CYS A 74 3.89 -2.18 -6.91
N GLN A 75 4.63 -3.06 -6.24
CA GLN A 75 6.04 -2.86 -5.93
C GLN A 75 6.82 -2.46 -7.19
N GLY A 76 7.76 -1.52 -7.05
CA GLY A 76 8.53 -1.00 -8.19
C GLY A 76 7.90 0.22 -8.86
N ASN A 77 6.58 0.43 -8.72
CA ASN A 77 5.92 1.57 -9.34
C ASN A 77 6.11 2.85 -8.52
N GLY A 78 6.51 3.92 -9.22
CA GLY A 78 6.62 5.25 -8.63
C GLY A 78 5.26 5.91 -8.44
N VAL A 79 5.14 6.70 -7.37
CA VAL A 79 3.97 7.53 -7.08
C VAL A 79 4.36 8.98 -6.89
N SER A 80 3.41 9.90 -7.03
CA SER A 80 3.60 11.32 -6.74
C SER A 80 2.30 11.97 -6.29
N ALA A 81 2.43 13.12 -5.64
CA ALA A 81 1.33 13.97 -5.24
C ALA A 81 1.67 15.45 -5.34
N THR A 82 0.63 16.26 -5.57
CA THR A 82 0.65 17.74 -5.52
C THR A 82 -0.35 18.23 -4.48
N PHE A 83 -0.16 19.44 -3.96
CA PHE A 83 -0.93 19.95 -2.84
C PHE A 83 -1.48 21.34 -3.10
N ASN A 84 -2.61 21.66 -2.48
CA ASN A 84 -3.05 23.02 -2.30
C ASN A 84 -2.31 23.60 -1.09
N ALA A 85 -1.75 24.80 -1.27
CA ALA A 85 -1.03 25.47 -0.21
C ALA A 85 -1.93 25.71 1.01
N GLY A 86 -1.36 25.60 2.21
CA GLY A 86 -2.02 26.02 3.44
C GLY A 86 -2.24 27.53 3.46
N SER A 87 -3.05 28.00 4.40
CA SER A 87 -3.43 29.41 4.50
C SER A 87 -3.21 29.96 5.92
N GLY A 88 -3.33 31.27 6.10
CA GLY A 88 -3.15 31.91 7.41
C GLY A 88 -1.69 31.94 7.90
N GLY A 89 -1.53 32.59 9.05
CA GLY A 89 -0.24 32.89 9.69
C GLY A 89 0.57 33.99 9.01
N VAL A 90 1.63 34.45 9.69
CA VAL A 90 2.56 35.46 9.17
C VAL A 90 3.87 34.81 8.77
N GLY A 91 4.21 34.89 7.49
CA GLY A 91 5.47 34.37 6.95
C GLY A 91 5.64 32.86 7.08
N CYS A 92 4.54 32.10 7.16
CA CYS A 92 4.58 30.64 7.24
C CYS A 92 4.79 30.02 5.85
N SER A 93 5.41 28.84 5.80
CA SER A 93 5.56 28.01 4.61
C SER A 93 5.04 26.60 4.86
N ASP A 94 4.71 25.88 3.79
CA ASP A 94 4.30 24.49 3.87
C ASP A 94 5.53 23.57 3.81
N ASP A 95 5.46 22.51 4.60
CA ASP A 95 6.51 21.50 4.81
C ASP A 95 5.90 20.13 4.56
N TYR A 96 6.54 19.33 3.70
CA TYR A 96 6.03 18.03 3.27
C TYR A 96 7.08 16.95 3.52
N ILE A 97 6.65 15.84 4.07
CA ILE A 97 7.50 14.69 4.37
C ILE A 97 6.95 13.42 3.72
N LEU A 98 7.87 12.60 3.22
CA LEU A 98 7.64 11.27 2.70
C LEU A 98 8.09 10.24 3.75
N ILE A 99 7.26 9.23 3.98
CA ILE A 99 7.52 8.10 4.85
C ILE A 99 7.31 6.84 4.01
N ILE A 100 8.40 6.09 3.79
CA ILE A 100 8.37 4.79 3.10
C ILE A 100 8.44 3.69 4.16
N ASP A 101 7.50 2.75 4.11
CA ASP A 101 7.48 1.54 4.95
C ASP A 101 7.55 1.81 6.46
N GLY A 102 6.94 2.90 6.92
CA GLY A 102 7.00 3.34 8.32
C GLY A 102 8.39 3.80 8.77
N GLY A 103 9.32 4.01 7.84
CA GLY A 103 10.68 4.44 8.08
C GLY A 103 10.81 5.91 8.51
N VAL A 104 12.04 6.40 8.51
CA VAL A 104 12.35 7.79 8.91
C VAL A 104 11.76 8.77 7.88
N PRO A 105 11.03 9.81 8.30
CA PRO A 105 10.53 10.82 7.38
C PRO A 105 11.66 11.56 6.66
N VAL A 106 11.51 11.76 5.35
CA VAL A 106 12.41 12.55 4.51
C VAL A 106 11.64 13.68 3.84
N ALA A 107 12.31 14.77 3.44
CA ALA A 107 11.64 15.86 2.74
C ALA A 107 11.03 15.38 1.41
N TYR A 108 9.80 15.80 1.13
CA TYR A 108 9.11 15.52 -0.12
C TYR A 108 8.93 16.81 -0.93
N THR A 109 9.39 16.81 -2.18
CA THR A 109 9.11 17.89 -3.12
C THR A 109 7.88 17.53 -3.95
N PRO A 110 6.80 18.35 -3.94
CA PRO A 110 5.59 18.10 -4.73
C PRO A 110 5.90 17.76 -6.20
N SER A 111 5.11 16.85 -6.77
CA SER A 111 5.29 16.25 -8.10
C SER A 111 6.48 15.30 -8.27
N SER A 112 7.36 15.13 -7.28
CA SER A 112 8.48 14.18 -7.40
C SER A 112 7.97 12.73 -7.36
N THR A 113 8.47 11.91 -8.28
CA THR A 113 8.20 10.47 -8.27
C THR A 113 9.02 9.78 -7.18
N VAL A 114 8.35 9.05 -6.30
CA VAL A 114 8.94 8.40 -5.12
C VAL A 114 8.39 6.99 -4.91
N GLY A 115 9.00 6.23 -4.00
CA GLY A 115 8.43 4.98 -3.50
C GLY A 115 8.64 3.74 -4.38
N THR A 116 9.50 3.79 -5.39
CA THR A 116 9.82 2.63 -6.26
C THR A 116 10.44 1.46 -5.50
N THR A 117 11.06 1.71 -4.35
CA THR A 117 11.66 0.68 -3.49
C THR A 117 10.78 0.30 -2.30
N ALA A 118 9.57 0.85 -2.20
CA ALA A 118 8.67 0.58 -1.08
C ALA A 118 8.19 -0.88 -1.12
N THR A 119 8.04 -1.53 0.03
CA THR A 119 7.60 -2.93 0.14
C THR A 119 6.26 -3.11 0.85
N SER A 120 5.77 -2.09 1.54
CA SER A 120 4.56 -2.15 2.37
C SER A 120 3.68 -0.91 2.24
N SER A 121 4.24 0.31 2.33
CA SER A 121 3.46 1.54 2.32
C SER A 121 4.26 2.76 1.92
N ILE A 122 3.56 3.74 1.33
CA ILE A 122 4.07 5.07 1.06
C ILE A 122 3.08 6.07 1.67
N VAL A 123 3.56 6.97 2.52
CA VAL A 123 2.74 8.03 3.14
C VAL A 123 3.39 9.38 2.89
N ILE A 124 2.60 10.36 2.46
CA ILE A 124 3.04 11.76 2.41
C ILE A 124 2.19 12.57 3.38
N GLN A 125 2.88 13.27 4.28
CA GLN A 125 2.28 14.18 5.24
C GLN A 125 2.65 15.62 4.92
N GLY A 126 1.82 16.56 5.34
CA GLY A 126 2.11 17.98 5.23
C GLY A 126 1.69 18.75 6.46
N ARG A 127 2.33 19.91 6.65
CA ARG A 127 1.97 20.90 7.67
C ARG A 127 2.28 22.29 7.16
N ARG A 128 1.68 23.29 7.82
CA ARG A 128 2.05 24.70 7.67
C ARG A 128 2.83 25.14 8.90
N ALA A 129 4.09 25.53 8.69
CA ALA A 129 5.05 25.82 9.74
C ALA A 129 5.96 27.00 9.36
N ASN A 130 7.14 27.11 9.99
CA ASN A 130 8.17 28.11 9.71
C ASN A 130 7.66 29.56 9.76
N CYS A 131 6.65 29.82 10.59
CA CYS A 131 6.08 31.14 10.76
C CYS A 131 7.08 32.12 11.37
N THR A 132 6.89 33.42 11.12
CA THR A 132 7.75 34.49 11.63
C THR A 132 7.80 34.44 13.17
N SER A 133 9.00 34.42 13.74
CA SER A 133 9.19 34.41 15.20
C SER A 133 8.56 35.66 15.83
N GLY A 134 7.86 35.48 16.95
CA GLY A 134 7.14 36.55 17.63
C GLY A 134 5.81 36.96 17.01
N ALA A 135 5.37 36.36 15.89
CA ALA A 135 4.08 36.68 15.26
C ALA A 135 2.87 36.02 15.96
N GLY A 136 3.07 35.24 17.02
CA GLY A 136 1.99 34.55 17.74
C GLY A 136 1.25 33.47 16.92
N CYS A 137 1.86 32.99 15.83
CA CYS A 137 1.32 31.93 14.99
C CYS A 137 1.81 30.55 15.49
N THR A 138 0.88 29.64 15.72
CA THR A 138 1.17 28.25 16.08
C THR A 138 1.20 27.40 14.81
N SER A 139 2.31 26.68 14.59
CA SER A 139 2.41 25.76 13.44
C SER A 139 1.37 24.66 13.53
N THR A 140 0.89 24.17 12.39
CA THR A 140 0.00 23.01 12.37
C THR A 140 0.79 21.74 12.68
N ALA A 141 0.12 20.73 13.23
CA ALA A 141 0.66 19.38 13.24
C ALA A 141 0.79 18.84 11.81
N TYR A 142 1.61 17.81 11.64
CA TYR A 142 1.59 17.00 10.41
C TYR A 142 0.26 16.26 10.29
N SER A 143 -0.35 16.35 9.12
CA SER A 143 -1.50 15.54 8.73
C SER A 143 -1.14 14.67 7.53
N THR A 144 -1.68 13.45 7.48
CA THR A 144 -1.56 12.58 6.31
C THR A 144 -2.37 13.17 5.17
N LEU A 145 -1.70 13.48 4.06
CA LEU A 145 -2.34 14.02 2.86
C LEU A 145 -2.68 12.91 1.86
N VAL A 146 -1.77 11.95 1.69
CA VAL A 146 -1.97 10.76 0.84
C VAL A 146 -1.25 9.54 1.40
N SER A 147 -1.77 8.37 1.07
CA SER A 147 -1.11 7.09 1.32
C SER A 147 -1.37 6.10 0.18
N TRP A 148 -0.43 5.19 -0.05
CA TRP A 148 -0.56 4.01 -0.90
C TRP A 148 -0.07 2.79 -0.13
N ASN A 149 -0.80 1.67 -0.25
CA ASN A 149 -0.28 0.36 0.13
C ASN A 149 0.53 -0.22 -1.04
N ILE A 150 1.51 -1.07 -0.73
CA ILE A 150 2.29 -1.76 -1.75
C ILE A 150 1.81 -3.20 -1.90
N ASN A 151 1.45 -3.56 -3.13
CA ASN A 151 1.18 -4.94 -3.52
C ASN A 151 2.45 -5.56 -4.08
N SER A 152 2.95 -6.62 -3.42
CA SER A 152 4.16 -7.35 -3.79
C SER A 152 3.83 -8.85 -3.85
N PRO A 153 3.06 -9.28 -4.86
CA PRO A 153 2.62 -10.67 -4.95
C PRO A 153 3.83 -11.61 -4.99
N THR A 154 3.82 -12.64 -4.17
CA THR A 154 4.87 -13.66 -4.08
C THR A 154 4.22 -15.03 -4.16
N VAL A 155 4.77 -15.93 -4.98
CA VAL A 155 4.26 -17.29 -5.15
C VAL A 155 5.22 -18.30 -4.53
N THR A 156 4.65 -19.29 -3.85
CA THR A 156 5.37 -20.44 -3.31
C THR A 156 4.80 -21.73 -3.89
N ILE A 157 5.66 -22.71 -4.14
CA ILE A 157 5.26 -24.07 -4.55
C ILE A 157 5.63 -25.02 -3.42
N SER A 158 4.66 -25.76 -2.90
CA SER A 158 4.86 -26.89 -2.00
C SER A 158 4.49 -28.18 -2.71
N THR A 159 5.05 -29.31 -2.29
CA THR A 159 4.72 -30.64 -2.79
C THR A 159 4.43 -31.55 -1.63
N ASP A 160 3.31 -32.28 -1.71
CA ASP A 160 2.99 -33.37 -0.77
C ASP A 160 3.68 -34.69 -1.16
N TYR A 161 4.69 -34.63 -2.03
CA TYR A 161 5.47 -35.81 -2.36
C TYR A 161 6.41 -36.14 -1.20
N ALA A 162 6.00 -37.09 -0.38
CA ALA A 162 6.93 -37.88 0.42
C ALA A 162 7.62 -38.90 -0.50
N GLU A 163 8.92 -39.13 -0.32
CA GLU A 163 9.60 -40.32 -0.85
C GLU A 163 9.06 -41.57 -0.10
N ASP A 164 7.78 -41.88 -0.29
CA ASP A 164 7.23 -43.14 0.16
C ASP A 164 7.60 -44.18 -0.90
N CYS A 165 8.36 -45.17 -0.47
CA CYS A 165 8.65 -46.34 -1.30
C CYS A 165 7.30 -46.91 -1.77
N PRO A 166 7.07 -47.11 -3.08
CA PRO A 166 5.79 -47.58 -3.61
C PRO A 166 5.36 -48.98 -3.13
N GLU A 167 6.18 -49.64 -2.32
CA GLU A 167 5.98 -51.02 -1.86
C GLU A 167 4.93 -51.19 -0.76
N LEU A 168 4.39 -50.12 -0.14
CA LEU A 168 3.51 -50.26 1.04
C LEU A 168 2.08 -49.70 0.90
N ASP A 169 1.68 -49.15 -0.26
CA ASP A 169 0.27 -48.83 -0.53
C ASP A 169 -0.30 -49.71 -1.67
N PRO A 170 -1.03 -50.80 -1.34
CA PRO A 170 -1.72 -51.64 -2.32
C PRO A 170 -2.69 -50.87 -3.23
N ALA A 171 -3.06 -49.63 -2.89
CA ALA A 171 -3.97 -48.79 -3.67
C ALA A 171 -3.28 -47.92 -4.75
N GLN A 172 -1.94 -47.82 -4.80
CA GLN A 172 -1.24 -46.95 -5.76
C GLN A 172 -0.92 -47.63 -7.10
N GLY A 173 -1.03 -48.96 -7.18
CA GLY A 173 -0.83 -49.71 -8.41
C GLY A 173 -2.12 -50.21 -9.05
N PHE A 174 -3.17 -50.49 -8.26
CA PHE A 174 -4.36 -51.15 -8.78
C PHE A 174 -5.32 -50.15 -9.42
N ASN A 175 -5.56 -50.27 -10.73
CA ASN A 175 -6.63 -49.57 -11.42
C ASN A 175 -7.94 -50.36 -11.27
N PRO A 176 -8.91 -49.89 -10.46
CA PRO A 176 -10.12 -50.65 -10.13
C PRO A 176 -11.11 -50.78 -11.31
N GLN A 177 -10.90 -50.08 -12.42
CA GLN A 177 -11.72 -50.23 -13.64
C GLN A 177 -11.12 -51.21 -14.65
N SER A 178 -9.81 -51.45 -14.64
CA SER A 178 -9.14 -52.42 -15.52
C SER A 178 -8.82 -53.76 -14.84
N GLY A 179 -8.85 -53.80 -13.50
CA GLY A 179 -8.48 -54.98 -12.72
C GLY A 179 -7.00 -55.33 -12.78
N ASN A 180 -6.14 -54.37 -13.16
CA ASN A 180 -4.72 -54.60 -13.39
C ASN A 180 -3.83 -53.57 -12.66
N TYR A 181 -2.57 -53.92 -12.42
CA TYR A 181 -1.57 -52.99 -11.91
C TYR A 181 -1.14 -52.06 -13.05
N ASP A 182 -1.53 -50.77 -13.01
CA ASP A 182 -1.08 -49.76 -13.99
C ASP A 182 0.38 -49.40 -13.67
N ALA A 183 1.31 -50.32 -13.95
CA ALA A 183 2.75 -50.08 -13.92
C ALA A 183 3.09 -48.98 -14.93
N GLY A 184 3.40 -47.76 -14.46
CA GLY A 184 3.98 -46.75 -15.35
C GLY A 184 3.56 -45.31 -15.14
N SER A 185 2.86 -44.91 -14.07
CA SER A 185 2.79 -43.48 -13.71
C SER A 185 2.86 -43.18 -12.20
N THR A 186 3.50 -42.08 -11.81
CA THR A 186 3.57 -41.54 -10.43
C THR A 186 2.67 -40.32 -10.27
N LYS A 187 1.84 -40.27 -9.22
CA LYS A 187 1.04 -39.10 -8.86
C LYS A 187 1.92 -38.03 -8.19
N LEU A 188 1.90 -36.81 -8.71
CA LEU A 188 2.49 -35.64 -8.09
C LEU A 188 1.41 -34.60 -7.77
N VAL A 189 1.45 -34.05 -6.56
CA VAL A 189 0.57 -32.98 -6.11
C VAL A 189 1.42 -31.77 -5.74
N PHE A 190 1.17 -30.65 -6.41
CA PHE A 190 1.76 -29.36 -6.11
C PHE A 190 0.70 -28.41 -5.55
N GLU A 191 1.01 -27.78 -4.43
CA GLU A 191 0.23 -26.68 -3.88
C GLU A 191 0.90 -25.36 -4.24
N VAL A 192 0.23 -24.55 -5.05
CA VAL A 192 0.73 -23.25 -5.50
C VAL A 192 -0.01 -22.17 -4.73
N SER A 193 0.70 -21.43 -3.88
CA SER A 193 0.12 -20.41 -3.01
C SER A 193 0.57 -19.01 -3.40
N LEU A 194 -0.34 -18.05 -3.32
CA LEU A 194 -0.06 -16.61 -3.50
C LEU A 194 -0.08 -15.88 -2.16
N SER A 195 0.85 -14.96 -1.96
CA SER A 195 0.92 -14.09 -0.79
C SER A 195 1.34 -12.66 -1.20
N GLY A 196 1.33 -11.71 -0.27
CA GLY A 196 1.83 -10.34 -0.52
C GLY A 196 0.92 -9.46 -1.38
N THR A 197 -0.35 -9.84 -1.55
CA THR A 197 -1.38 -9.04 -2.22
C THR A 197 -2.64 -8.96 -1.37
N THR A 198 -3.43 -7.88 -1.54
CA THR A 198 -4.75 -7.74 -0.94
C THR A 198 -5.87 -8.37 -1.78
N SER A 199 -5.56 -8.82 -3.01
CA SER A 199 -6.53 -9.47 -3.89
C SER A 199 -6.59 -10.97 -3.60
N ALA A 200 -7.81 -11.52 -3.50
CA ALA A 200 -8.02 -12.96 -3.51
C ALA A 200 -7.96 -13.55 -4.93
N ILE A 201 -8.15 -12.73 -5.98
CA ILE A 201 -8.18 -13.14 -7.37
C ILE A 201 -6.79 -13.00 -8.00
N TRP A 202 -6.34 -14.04 -8.70
CA TRP A 202 -5.06 -14.07 -9.42
C TRP A 202 -5.08 -15.04 -10.60
N SER A 203 -4.07 -14.93 -11.46
CA SER A 203 -3.87 -15.77 -12.64
C SER A 203 -2.39 -16.13 -12.80
N PHE A 204 -2.12 -17.29 -13.40
CA PHE A 204 -0.77 -17.73 -13.75
C PHE A 204 -0.79 -18.80 -14.85
N ASN A 205 0.35 -19.00 -15.49
CA ASN A 205 0.61 -20.14 -16.35
C ASN A 205 1.44 -21.17 -15.59
N TYR A 206 1.19 -22.45 -15.86
CA TYR A 206 1.99 -23.54 -15.34
C TYR A 206 2.50 -24.44 -16.47
N ALA A 207 3.68 -25.01 -16.28
CA ALA A 207 4.24 -26.03 -17.15
C ALA A 207 5.06 -27.02 -16.32
N ILE A 208 4.81 -28.32 -16.49
CA ILE A 208 5.64 -29.38 -15.92
C ILE A 208 6.53 -29.98 -17.02
N GLY A 209 7.83 -30.03 -16.76
CA GLY A 209 8.81 -30.48 -17.74
C GLY A 209 9.98 -31.20 -17.08
N GLY A 210 11.00 -31.50 -17.89
CA GLY A 210 12.16 -32.29 -17.51
C GLY A 210 12.48 -33.32 -18.58
N THR A 211 13.72 -33.78 -18.64
CA THR A 211 14.14 -34.81 -19.61
C THR A 211 13.36 -36.11 -19.37
N GLY A 212 12.68 -36.63 -20.40
CA GLY A 212 11.89 -37.87 -20.29
C GLY A 212 10.55 -37.73 -19.57
N VAL A 213 10.22 -36.54 -19.06
CA VAL A 213 8.97 -36.29 -18.33
C VAL A 213 7.81 -36.17 -19.32
N SER A 214 6.84 -37.07 -19.20
CA SER A 214 5.57 -37.00 -19.92
C SER A 214 4.41 -37.16 -18.94
N VAL A 215 3.38 -36.34 -19.11
CA VAL A 215 2.16 -36.42 -18.30
C VAL A 215 1.21 -37.40 -18.98
N ARG A 216 0.65 -38.34 -18.22
CA ARG A 216 -0.44 -39.21 -18.67
C ARG A 216 -1.64 -38.32 -19.02
N THR A 217 -2.11 -38.35 -20.26
CA THR A 217 -3.20 -37.48 -20.74
C THR A 217 -4.57 -38.18 -20.77
N SER A 218 -4.63 -39.47 -20.45
CA SER A 218 -5.85 -40.27 -20.47
C SER A 218 -5.91 -41.29 -19.33
N GLY A 219 -7.11 -41.50 -18.78
CA GLY A 219 -7.37 -42.43 -17.66
C GLY A 219 -7.86 -41.74 -16.38
N VAL A 220 -8.47 -42.54 -15.50
CA VAL A 220 -8.83 -42.19 -14.11
C VAL A 220 -7.56 -42.35 -13.26
N PRO A 221 -7.27 -41.46 -12.28
CA PRO A 221 -8.16 -40.51 -11.61
C PRO A 221 -8.12 -39.05 -12.10
N SER A 222 -9.28 -38.39 -12.02
CA SER A 222 -9.47 -36.94 -12.17
C SER A 222 -9.36 -36.24 -10.81
N PRO A 223 -8.87 -34.98 -10.72
CA PRO A 223 -8.39 -34.14 -11.83
C PRO A 223 -6.96 -34.49 -12.25
N ASN A 224 -6.74 -34.57 -13.55
CA ASN A 224 -5.43 -34.74 -14.17
C ASN A 224 -5.18 -33.53 -15.08
N TYR A 225 -4.25 -32.67 -14.69
CA TYR A 225 -3.97 -31.44 -15.41
C TYR A 225 -3.08 -31.71 -16.64
N PRO A 226 -3.29 -31.01 -17.77
CA PRO A 226 -2.40 -31.10 -18.92
C PRO A 226 -0.97 -30.66 -18.56
N GLN A 227 0.00 -31.02 -19.39
CA GLN A 227 1.41 -30.71 -19.14
C GLN A 227 1.69 -29.20 -19.01
N SER A 228 0.90 -28.36 -19.67
CA SER A 228 0.94 -26.92 -19.52
C SER A 228 -0.44 -26.32 -19.77
N ASP A 229 -0.82 -25.32 -18.99
CA ASP A 229 -2.03 -24.53 -19.21
C ASP A 229 -1.95 -23.22 -18.42
N SER A 230 -3.06 -22.48 -18.42
CA SER A 230 -3.28 -21.29 -17.61
C SER A 230 -4.35 -21.55 -16.55
N VAL A 231 -4.12 -21.00 -15.36
CA VAL A 231 -5.16 -20.81 -14.35
C VAL A 231 -5.53 -19.33 -14.38
N SER A 232 -6.78 -19.03 -14.69
CA SER A 232 -7.25 -17.65 -14.85
C SER A 232 -8.28 -17.29 -13.79
N ASN A 233 -8.16 -16.10 -13.20
CA ASN A 233 -9.11 -15.50 -12.26
C ASN A 233 -9.53 -16.43 -11.10
N THR A 234 -8.59 -17.22 -10.58
CA THR A 234 -8.87 -18.11 -9.46
C THR A 234 -8.90 -17.35 -8.15
N THR A 235 -9.78 -17.76 -7.24
CA THR A 235 -9.78 -17.34 -5.82
C THR A 235 -9.20 -18.41 -4.90
N SER A 236 -8.84 -19.58 -5.45
CA SER A 236 -8.25 -20.67 -4.67
C SER A 236 -6.83 -20.32 -4.27
N ASN A 237 -6.50 -20.58 -3.00
CA ASN A 237 -5.17 -20.38 -2.44
C ASN A 237 -5.00 -21.32 -1.22
N PRO A 238 -4.29 -22.46 -1.37
CA PRO A 238 -3.50 -22.86 -2.54
C PRO A 238 -4.36 -23.26 -3.76
N VAL A 239 -3.75 -23.21 -4.94
CA VAL A 239 -4.23 -23.94 -6.13
C VAL A 239 -3.52 -25.29 -6.15
N VAL A 240 -4.31 -26.37 -6.18
CA VAL A 240 -3.80 -27.75 -6.17
C VAL A 240 -3.67 -28.25 -7.61
N LEU A 241 -2.46 -28.47 -8.08
CA LEU A 241 -2.17 -29.07 -9.38
C LEU A 241 -1.76 -30.54 -9.20
N THR A 242 -2.54 -31.44 -9.78
CA THR A 242 -2.28 -32.90 -9.76
C THR A 242 -1.86 -33.39 -11.14
N PHE A 243 -0.71 -34.06 -11.21
CA PHE A 243 -0.15 -34.65 -12.42
C PHE A 243 0.10 -36.15 -12.21
N TYR A 244 -0.08 -36.95 -13.26
CA TYR A 244 0.37 -38.34 -13.29
C TYR A 244 1.52 -38.44 -14.30
N ILE A 245 2.76 -38.60 -13.81
CA ILE A 245 3.97 -38.62 -14.63
C ILE A 245 4.28 -40.05 -15.05
N ASN A 246 4.40 -40.31 -16.34
CA ASN A 246 4.74 -41.66 -16.80
C ASN A 246 6.17 -42.03 -16.37
N ASN A 247 6.35 -43.17 -15.71
CA ASN A 247 7.61 -43.62 -15.10
C ASN A 247 7.97 -45.07 -15.47
N ASN A 248 7.62 -45.51 -16.68
CA ASN A 248 7.96 -46.85 -17.18
C ASN A 248 9.50 -47.06 -17.18
N PRO A 249 10.03 -48.18 -16.65
CA PRO A 249 11.47 -48.39 -16.48
C PRO A 249 12.26 -48.31 -17.80
N PRO A 250 13.58 -48.00 -17.73
CA PRO A 250 14.42 -47.78 -16.55
C PRO A 250 14.88 -46.32 -16.45
N VAL A 251 14.09 -45.42 -15.84
CA VAL A 251 14.42 -43.98 -15.85
C VAL A 251 14.12 -43.32 -14.51
N GLU A 252 15.16 -42.77 -13.88
CA GLU A 252 14.99 -41.73 -12.84
C GLU A 252 14.57 -40.43 -13.52
N LEU A 253 13.44 -39.86 -13.09
CA LEU A 253 12.85 -38.67 -13.68
C LEU A 253 12.96 -37.49 -12.71
N TYR A 254 13.18 -36.31 -13.27
CA TYR A 254 13.33 -35.06 -12.52
C TYR A 254 12.29 -34.03 -12.99
N PRO A 255 10.98 -34.27 -12.77
CA PRO A 255 9.95 -33.30 -13.11
C PRO A 255 10.15 -31.98 -12.38
N SER A 256 10.10 -30.88 -13.14
CA SER A 256 10.13 -29.51 -12.65
C SER A 256 8.84 -28.82 -13.05
N LEU A 257 8.05 -28.41 -12.06
CA LEU A 257 6.92 -27.50 -12.25
C LEU A 257 7.46 -26.08 -12.31
N THR A 258 7.05 -25.31 -13.31
CA THR A 258 7.33 -23.88 -13.43
C THR A 258 6.03 -23.11 -13.45
N ILE A 259 5.92 -22.08 -12.61
CA ILE A 259 4.83 -21.11 -12.57
C ILE A 259 5.33 -19.78 -13.12
N SER A 260 4.59 -19.20 -14.06
CA SER A 260 4.97 -17.99 -14.78
C SER A 260 3.77 -17.11 -15.10
N ASN A 261 4.02 -15.90 -15.61
CA ASN A 261 2.97 -14.91 -15.96
C ASN A 261 1.98 -14.66 -14.79
N ILE A 262 2.51 -14.66 -13.57
CA ILE A 262 1.72 -14.51 -12.36
C ILE A 262 1.24 -13.07 -12.27
N THR A 263 -0.07 -12.87 -12.15
CA THR A 263 -0.67 -11.54 -12.03
C THR A 263 -1.82 -11.57 -11.05
N ASP A 264 -1.87 -10.61 -10.11
CA ASP A 264 -3.03 -10.41 -9.25
C ASP A 264 -4.12 -9.54 -9.92
N ALA A 265 -5.30 -9.42 -9.32
CA ALA A 265 -6.37 -8.59 -9.90
C ALA A 265 -6.05 -7.08 -9.94
N ASN A 266 -5.01 -6.63 -9.24
CA ASN A 266 -4.54 -5.25 -9.30
C ASN A 266 -3.56 -5.03 -10.46
N GLY A 267 -3.26 -6.07 -11.25
CA GLY A 267 -2.29 -6.03 -12.34
C GLY A 267 -0.84 -6.13 -11.88
N CYS A 268 -0.59 -6.53 -10.63
CA CYS A 268 0.76 -6.68 -10.10
C CYS A 268 1.30 -8.07 -10.43
N SER A 269 2.51 -8.11 -10.98
CA SER A 269 3.17 -9.36 -11.34
C SER A 269 4.07 -9.89 -10.24
N ALA A 270 4.15 -11.22 -10.11
CA ALA A 270 5.13 -11.88 -9.25
C ALA A 270 6.28 -12.48 -10.10
N THR A 271 7.42 -12.73 -9.46
CA THR A 271 8.53 -13.44 -10.09
C THR A 271 8.15 -14.90 -10.39
N ASN A 272 8.60 -15.41 -11.54
CA ASN A 272 8.46 -16.82 -11.88
C ASN A 272 9.14 -17.70 -10.83
N VAL A 273 8.56 -18.86 -10.55
CA VAL A 273 9.02 -19.80 -9.53
C VAL A 273 8.94 -21.22 -10.09
N SER A 274 9.94 -22.03 -9.76
CA SER A 274 9.99 -23.43 -10.15
C SER A 274 10.29 -24.32 -8.95
N SER A 275 9.78 -25.55 -8.98
CA SER A 275 10.08 -26.58 -7.99
C SER A 275 10.25 -27.93 -8.69
N SER A 276 11.25 -28.70 -8.28
CA SER A 276 11.59 -29.99 -8.85
C SER A 276 11.43 -31.12 -7.84
N VAL A 277 10.92 -32.25 -8.31
CA VAL A 277 10.80 -33.50 -7.53
C VAL A 277 11.63 -34.57 -8.22
N THR A 278 12.18 -35.51 -7.45
CA THR A 278 12.84 -36.71 -8.01
C THR A 278 11.86 -37.88 -7.95
N ILE A 279 11.69 -38.58 -9.06
CA ILE A 279 10.92 -39.82 -9.14
C ILE A 279 11.89 -40.94 -9.51
N LYS A 280 12.03 -41.93 -8.64
CA LYS A 280 12.73 -43.17 -8.97
C LYS A 280 11.76 -44.14 -9.65
N ALA A 281 12.18 -44.76 -10.74
CA ALA A 281 11.39 -45.81 -11.40
C ALA A 281 11.12 -46.96 -10.42
N MET A 282 9.93 -47.55 -10.51
CA MET A 282 9.70 -48.84 -9.87
C MET A 282 10.65 -49.87 -10.51
N PRO A 283 11.33 -50.72 -9.71
CA PRO A 283 12.06 -51.84 -10.27
C PRO A 283 11.08 -52.70 -11.07
N ASP A 284 11.54 -53.24 -12.19
CA ASP A 284 10.82 -54.25 -12.95
C ASP A 284 10.52 -55.40 -11.97
N VAL A 285 9.25 -55.56 -11.60
CA VAL A 285 8.78 -56.74 -10.86
C VAL A 285 8.78 -57.86 -11.88
N GLY A 286 9.99 -58.37 -12.15
CA GLY A 286 10.20 -59.54 -12.97
C GLY A 286 9.26 -60.64 -12.48
N ASP A 287 8.70 -61.38 -13.44
CA ASP A 287 7.77 -62.48 -13.20
C ASP A 287 8.24 -63.30 -11.99
N TYR A 288 7.51 -63.19 -10.89
CA TYR A 288 7.65 -64.15 -9.79
C TYR A 288 7.09 -65.47 -10.33
N GLU A 289 7.94 -66.29 -10.95
CA GLU A 289 7.67 -67.70 -11.20
C GLU A 289 7.47 -68.48 -9.89
#